data_AF-A0A820XFD0-F1
#
_entry.id   AF-A0A820XFD0-F1
#
_cell.length_a   1.000
_cell.length_b   1.000
_cell.length_c   1.000
_cell.angle_alpha   90.00
_cell.angle_beta   90.00
_cell.angle_gamma   90.00
#
_symmetry.space_group_name_H-M   'P 1'
#
loop_
_entity.id
_entity.type
_entity.pdbx_description
1 polymer ?
#
loop_
_entity_poly.entity_id
_entity_poly.type
_entity_poly.pdbx_seq_one_letter_code
_entity_poly.pdbx_strand_id
1 'polypeptide(L)'
;MHRVRTQKQFSIWEVSFIQVLLAEIEELRTGKRPSERETSPEYDPNQEVPLTFRNVVELQHVNQKLDKLVREMRAQHNNDDEDLNRTRFDELKKEHQQQQEKLKETKNQFDSLETQMTSLIQERDFLRLLVSRSSSSQATSSTNQTVDIHQIENLRDQVNRLQEKIDILTKKNTQLTNEKDDLIRTSNEKFRSMQYELLTARTELEQTNEKLNLINEEQATNRLTIASLRTEIHGWQERHSMLVQIRNKQEQQYFNVLTELRQLKDDKASLECRLNTLGNERKFDSIKHEQIENECMLLKNEIVKNEQIQPIIEKLQNLAEYTKEKTKAMFQAKINDLTAQNDELCQRIEQYEREKELNERTYQSRLDEITQNLQQEKLNHTEIRTKFITEKEKAEQLQRQLNEIETKLNTNTNQKTDFEQQLGDYEKELKMLKVKLDAANNELELKQTLIQSGIDNANQLNVNEQKAIDELEKVKQEFAQKSNNYENEIEQLKQ
;
A
#
# COMPACT_ATOMS: atom_id res chain seq x y z
N MET A 1 -25.43 -68.52 -33.83
CA MET A 1 -24.66 -68.01 -32.67
C MET A 1 -23.55 -67.08 -33.15
N HIS A 2 -23.73 -65.76 -33.05
CA HIS A 2 -22.64 -64.79 -33.14
C HIS A 2 -22.84 -63.73 -32.06
N ARG A 3 -21.97 -63.75 -31.04
CA ARG A 3 -21.88 -62.69 -30.03
C ARG A 3 -21.17 -61.49 -30.66
N VAL A 4 -21.92 -60.43 -30.95
CA VAL A 4 -21.35 -59.12 -31.24
C VAL A 4 -20.95 -58.50 -29.90
N ARG A 5 -19.64 -58.45 -29.62
CA ARG A 5 -19.07 -57.61 -28.55
C ARG A 5 -19.03 -56.17 -29.07
N THR A 6 -19.97 -55.34 -28.65
CA THR A 6 -19.84 -53.88 -28.77
C THR A 6 -18.97 -53.38 -27.62
N GLN A 7 -17.67 -53.26 -27.89
CA GLN A 7 -16.75 -52.54 -27.02
C GLN A 7 -17.04 -51.04 -27.22
N LYS A 8 -17.82 -50.43 -26.31
CA LYS A 8 -18.00 -48.98 -26.27
C LYS A 8 -16.64 -48.34 -26.02
N GLN A 9 -16.06 -47.71 -27.04
CA GLN A 9 -14.97 -46.76 -26.86
C GLN A 9 -15.58 -45.52 -26.18
N PHE A 10 -15.28 -45.34 -24.89
CA PHE A 10 -15.51 -44.06 -24.25
C PHE A 10 -14.63 -43.01 -24.94
N SER A 11 -15.19 -41.85 -25.21
CA SER A 11 -14.41 -40.74 -25.72
C SER A 11 -13.37 -40.34 -24.67
N ILE A 12 -12.19 -39.90 -25.10
CA ILE A 12 -11.10 -39.47 -24.22
C ILE A 12 -11.59 -38.39 -23.22
N TRP A 13 -12.57 -37.58 -23.64
CA TRP A 13 -13.26 -36.56 -22.82
C TRP A 13 -14.07 -37.15 -21.65
N GLU A 14 -14.78 -38.26 -21.84
CA GLU A 14 -15.54 -38.93 -20.78
C GLU A 14 -14.61 -39.57 -19.74
N VAL A 15 -13.46 -40.09 -20.18
CA VAL A 15 -12.45 -40.68 -19.28
C VAL A 15 -11.77 -39.59 -18.43
N SER A 16 -11.43 -38.44 -19.02
CA SER A 16 -10.83 -37.31 -18.30
C SER A 16 -11.80 -36.62 -17.33
N PHE A 17 -13.07 -36.46 -17.71
CA PHE A 17 -14.09 -35.85 -16.85
C PHE A 17 -14.42 -36.73 -15.62
N ILE A 18 -14.49 -38.05 -15.81
CA ILE A 18 -14.70 -39.00 -14.72
C ILE A 18 -13.48 -39.03 -13.77
N GLN A 19 -12.25 -38.89 -14.28
CA GLN A 19 -11.04 -38.84 -13.45
C GLN A 19 -10.94 -37.57 -12.60
N VAL A 20 -11.36 -36.42 -13.13
CA VAL A 20 -11.39 -35.16 -12.36
C VAL A 20 -12.48 -35.19 -11.29
N LEU A 21 -13.68 -35.68 -11.62
CA LEU A 21 -14.76 -35.85 -10.65
C LEU A 21 -14.42 -36.88 -9.56
N LEU A 22 -13.74 -37.97 -9.90
CA LEU A 22 -13.26 -38.93 -8.90
C LEU A 22 -12.22 -38.32 -7.97
N ALA A 23 -11.31 -37.49 -8.48
CA ALA A 23 -10.33 -36.78 -7.64
C ALA A 23 -10.98 -35.76 -6.70
N GLU A 24 -11.98 -35.01 -7.17
CA GLU A 24 -12.74 -34.03 -6.37
C GLU A 24 -13.61 -34.71 -5.29
N ILE A 25 -14.19 -35.87 -5.60
CA ILE A 25 -14.94 -36.69 -4.63
C ILE A 25 -14.00 -37.31 -3.59
N GLU A 26 -12.79 -37.75 -3.96
CA GLU A 26 -11.80 -38.28 -3.03
C GLU A 26 -11.24 -37.19 -2.08
N GLU A 27 -11.06 -35.96 -2.57
CA GLU A 27 -10.62 -34.79 -1.80
C GLU A 27 -11.71 -34.35 -0.80
N LEU A 28 -12.98 -34.33 -1.21
CA LEU A 28 -14.12 -34.06 -0.34
C LEU A 28 -14.37 -35.17 0.70
N ARG A 29 -13.96 -36.41 0.42
CA ARG A 29 -14.14 -37.57 1.33
C ARG A 29 -13.02 -37.72 2.36
N THR A 30 -11.81 -37.28 2.07
CA THR A 30 -10.63 -37.54 2.93
C THR A 30 -10.02 -36.29 3.57
N GLY A 31 -10.38 -35.09 3.12
CA GLY A 31 -9.95 -33.82 3.73
C GLY A 31 -8.43 -33.57 3.71
N LYS A 32 -7.67 -34.30 2.88
CA LYS A 32 -6.23 -34.09 2.66
C LYS A 32 -5.97 -33.87 1.17
N ARG A 33 -5.18 -32.83 0.85
CA ARG A 33 -4.67 -32.59 -0.50
C ARG A 33 -3.81 -33.77 -0.98
N PRO A 34 -3.88 -34.16 -2.27
CA PRO A 34 -2.92 -35.06 -2.85
C PRO A 34 -1.61 -34.30 -3.12
N SER A 35 -0.68 -34.32 -2.17
CA SER A 35 0.73 -34.07 -2.44
C SER A 35 1.36 -35.36 -2.98
N GLU A 36 2.15 -35.23 -4.04
CA GLU A 36 3.04 -36.25 -4.62
C GLU A 36 2.38 -37.35 -5.47
N ARG A 37 2.05 -37.00 -6.73
CA ARG A 37 2.28 -37.92 -7.86
C ARG A 37 2.93 -37.15 -9.00
N GLU A 38 4.24 -37.36 -9.15
CA GLU A 38 4.96 -37.15 -10.40
C GLU A 38 4.43 -38.13 -11.45
N THR A 39 3.52 -37.65 -12.30
CA THR A 39 3.43 -38.01 -13.73
C THR A 39 2.40 -37.07 -14.34
N SER A 40 2.87 -35.97 -14.92
CA SER A 40 2.07 -35.11 -15.79
C SER A 40 1.63 -35.91 -17.02
N PRO A 41 0.34 -35.92 -17.41
CA PRO A 41 0.00 -36.16 -18.80
C PRO A 41 0.50 -34.96 -19.60
N GLU A 42 1.22 -35.22 -20.70
CA GLU A 42 1.67 -34.19 -21.64
C GLU A 42 0.50 -33.26 -22.01
N TYR A 43 0.73 -31.97 -21.81
CA TYR A 43 -0.18 -30.88 -22.13
C TYR A 43 -0.15 -30.64 -23.66
N ASP A 44 -1.23 -31.00 -24.36
CA ASP A 44 -1.43 -30.63 -25.76
C ASP A 44 -1.97 -29.19 -25.83
N PRO A 45 -1.23 -28.22 -26.41
CA PRO A 45 -1.65 -26.82 -26.47
C PRO A 45 -2.89 -26.56 -27.33
N ASN A 46 -3.41 -27.56 -28.05
CA ASN A 46 -4.52 -27.41 -28.99
C ASN A 46 -5.90 -27.80 -28.43
N GLN A 47 -6.04 -28.10 -27.14
CA GLN A 47 -7.35 -28.38 -26.53
C GLN A 47 -8.11 -27.09 -26.19
N GLU A 48 -9.17 -26.81 -26.94
CA GLU A 48 -10.15 -25.75 -26.64
C GLU A 48 -10.95 -26.09 -25.37
N VAL A 49 -10.46 -25.63 -24.23
CA VAL A 49 -11.26 -25.50 -23.00
C VAL A 49 -12.14 -24.25 -23.15
N PRO A 50 -13.44 -24.29 -22.79
CA PRO A 50 -14.30 -23.12 -22.86
C PRO A 50 -13.68 -21.92 -22.12
N LEU A 51 -13.49 -20.81 -22.85
CA LEU A 51 -12.83 -19.57 -22.39
C LEU A 51 -13.38 -19.05 -21.04
N THR A 52 -14.63 -19.34 -20.71
CA THR A 52 -15.29 -18.92 -19.46
C THR A 52 -14.81 -19.69 -18.22
N PHE A 53 -14.52 -21.00 -18.33
CA PHE A 53 -13.99 -21.79 -17.21
C PHE A 53 -12.52 -21.47 -16.94
N ARG A 54 -11.74 -21.25 -18.01
CA ARG A 54 -10.34 -20.81 -17.93
C ARG A 54 -10.23 -19.47 -17.19
N ASN A 55 -11.10 -18.51 -17.50
CA ASN A 55 -11.12 -17.21 -16.84
C ASN A 55 -11.49 -17.30 -15.36
N VAL A 56 -12.41 -18.18 -14.94
CA VAL A 56 -12.79 -18.32 -13.51
C VAL A 56 -11.68 -18.99 -12.70
N VAL A 57 -11.02 -20.01 -13.24
CA VAL A 57 -9.88 -20.66 -12.56
C VAL A 57 -8.68 -19.70 -12.49
N GLU A 58 -8.39 -18.97 -13.56
CA GLU A 58 -7.34 -17.93 -13.58
C GLU A 58 -7.67 -16.80 -12.59
N LEU A 59 -8.91 -16.31 -12.53
CA LEU A 59 -9.33 -15.28 -11.57
C LEU A 59 -9.31 -15.78 -10.11
N GLN A 60 -9.70 -17.03 -9.84
CA GLN A 60 -9.54 -17.61 -8.50
C GLN A 60 -8.06 -17.76 -8.11
N HIS A 61 -7.21 -18.13 -9.07
CA HIS A 61 -5.78 -18.26 -8.83
C HIS A 61 -5.10 -16.89 -8.62
N VAL A 62 -5.52 -15.87 -9.36
CA VAL A 62 -5.12 -14.46 -9.14
C VAL A 62 -5.58 -13.97 -7.77
N ASN A 63 -6.82 -14.25 -7.37
CA ASN A 63 -7.34 -13.83 -6.07
C ASN A 63 -6.60 -14.52 -4.91
N GLN A 64 -6.23 -15.80 -5.06
CA GLN A 64 -5.39 -16.52 -4.09
C GLN A 64 -3.96 -15.96 -4.03
N LYS A 65 -3.38 -15.58 -5.18
CA LYS A 65 -2.07 -14.90 -5.22
C LYS A 65 -2.14 -13.52 -4.59
N LEU A 66 -3.22 -12.77 -4.80
CA LEU A 66 -3.44 -11.47 -4.16
C LEU A 66 -3.60 -11.61 -2.64
N ASP A 67 -4.39 -12.58 -2.18
CA ASP A 67 -4.55 -12.87 -0.74
C ASP A 67 -3.23 -13.32 -0.08
N LYS A 68 -2.37 -14.02 -0.84
CA LYS A 68 -1.04 -14.39 -0.39
C LYS A 68 -0.12 -13.16 -0.37
N LEU A 69 -0.15 -12.31 -1.40
CA LEU A 69 0.62 -11.07 -1.47
C LEU A 69 0.20 -10.08 -0.37
N VAL A 70 -1.10 -9.96 -0.08
CA VAL A 70 -1.61 -9.13 1.03
C VAL A 70 -1.12 -9.68 2.38
N ARG A 71 -1.08 -11.01 2.55
CA ARG A 71 -0.51 -11.63 3.74
C ARG A 71 1.01 -11.46 3.84
N GLU A 72 1.72 -11.58 2.72
CA GLU A 72 3.18 -11.38 2.64
C GLU A 72 3.55 -9.92 2.84
N MET A 73 2.81 -8.96 2.28
CA MET A 73 3.00 -7.53 2.55
C MET A 73 2.69 -7.18 4.01
N ARG A 74 1.64 -7.76 4.61
CA ARG A 74 1.38 -7.61 6.06
C ARG A 74 2.48 -8.25 6.91
N ALA A 75 3.13 -9.31 6.44
CA ALA A 75 4.22 -9.98 7.14
C ALA A 75 5.59 -9.30 6.95
N GLN A 76 5.86 -8.74 5.77
CA GLN A 76 7.05 -7.95 5.46
C GLN A 76 7.03 -6.59 6.16
N HIS A 77 5.85 -5.98 6.33
CA HIS A 77 5.73 -4.74 7.11
C HIS A 77 6.07 -4.90 8.59
N ASN A 78 6.01 -6.12 9.14
CA ASN A 78 6.17 -6.36 10.57
C ASN A 78 7.59 -6.81 10.99
N ASN A 79 8.51 -7.13 10.07
CA ASN A 79 9.72 -7.89 10.46
C ASN A 79 11.09 -7.28 10.08
N ASP A 80 11.23 -6.53 8.99
CA ASP A 80 12.58 -6.16 8.53
C ASP A 80 12.90 -4.63 8.62
N ASP A 81 11.93 -3.76 8.34
CA ASP A 81 12.12 -2.29 8.40
C ASP A 81 11.58 -1.63 9.69
N GLU A 82 10.53 -2.20 10.31
CA GLU A 82 10.02 -1.72 11.60
C GLU A 82 11.02 -1.96 12.74
N ASP A 83 11.74 -3.09 12.73
CA ASP A 83 12.74 -3.41 13.76
C ASP A 83 13.99 -2.53 13.63
N LEU A 84 14.45 -2.23 12.41
CA LEU A 84 15.61 -1.36 12.20
C LEU A 84 15.29 0.10 12.60
N ASN A 85 14.12 0.61 12.22
CA ASN A 85 13.69 1.96 12.57
C ASN A 85 13.29 2.10 14.05
N ARG A 86 12.67 1.06 14.66
CA ARG A 86 12.45 1.04 16.13
C ARG A 86 13.77 1.04 16.89
N THR A 87 14.70 0.18 16.49
CA THR A 87 15.99 0.07 17.18
C THR A 87 16.74 1.40 17.12
N ARG A 88 16.76 2.06 15.96
CA ARG A 88 17.37 3.38 15.77
C ARG A 88 16.65 4.49 16.54
N PHE A 89 15.32 4.48 16.57
CA PHE A 89 14.54 5.45 17.35
C PHE A 89 14.73 5.27 18.85
N ASP A 90 14.76 4.03 19.34
CA ASP A 90 15.02 3.70 20.74
C ASP A 90 16.45 4.05 21.16
N GLU A 91 17.43 3.89 20.27
CA GLU A 91 18.80 4.38 20.46
C GLU A 91 18.84 5.90 20.57
N LEU A 92 18.24 6.64 19.63
CA LEU A 92 18.17 8.11 19.68
C LEU A 92 17.45 8.64 20.93
N LYS A 93 16.39 7.95 21.35
CA LYS A 93 15.63 8.27 22.57
C LYS A 93 16.49 8.06 23.82
N LYS A 94 17.20 6.93 23.90
CA LYS A 94 18.11 6.63 25.01
C LYS A 94 19.26 7.63 25.08
N GLU A 95 19.82 8.02 23.94
CA GLU A 95 20.88 9.02 23.86
C GLU A 95 20.39 10.43 24.26
N HIS A 96 19.20 10.83 23.81
CA HIS A 96 18.61 12.12 24.21
C HIS A 96 18.35 12.16 25.73
N GLN A 97 17.87 11.05 26.30
CA GLN A 97 17.64 10.93 27.73
C GLN A 97 18.96 11.01 28.54
N GLN A 98 20.03 10.34 28.09
CA GLN A 98 21.36 10.48 28.69
C GLN A 98 21.91 11.91 28.62
N GLN A 99 21.63 12.64 27.53
CA GLN A 99 22.04 14.04 27.40
C GLN A 99 21.25 14.96 28.36
N GLN A 100 19.95 14.71 28.58
CA GLN A 100 19.17 15.45 29.56
C GLN A 100 19.65 15.22 30.99
N GLU A 101 20.04 13.99 31.34
CA GLU A 101 20.62 13.67 32.65
C GLU A 101 21.96 14.37 32.86
N LYS A 102 22.85 14.34 31.87
CA LYS A 102 24.12 15.09 31.92
C LYS A 102 23.90 16.58 32.08
N LEU A 103 22.96 17.16 31.32
CA LEU A 103 22.63 18.59 31.43
C LEU A 103 22.15 18.95 32.85
N LYS A 104 21.36 18.07 33.48
CA LYS A 104 20.88 18.24 34.85
C LYS A 104 22.04 18.19 35.86
N GLU A 105 22.98 17.27 35.69
CA GLU A 105 24.19 17.19 36.52
C GLU A 105 25.08 18.42 36.37
N THR A 106 25.36 18.86 35.13
CA THR A 106 26.15 20.07 34.85
C THR A 106 25.50 21.31 35.45
N LYS A 107 24.17 21.41 35.37
CA LYS A 107 23.42 22.51 36.01
C LYS A 107 23.56 22.51 37.52
N ASN A 108 23.42 21.35 38.17
CA ASN A 108 23.60 21.26 39.63
C ASN A 108 25.04 21.63 40.06
N GLN A 109 26.04 21.27 39.25
CA GLN A 109 27.43 21.66 39.48
C GLN A 109 27.64 23.17 39.31
N PHE A 110 27.01 23.77 38.30
CA PHE A 110 27.03 25.22 38.08
C PHE A 110 26.42 25.97 39.25
N ASP A 111 25.20 25.61 39.68
CA ASP A 111 24.50 26.24 40.80
C ASP A 111 25.31 26.14 42.11
N SER A 112 26.01 25.01 42.32
CA SER A 112 26.92 24.81 43.46
C SER A 112 28.16 25.71 43.40
N LEU A 113 28.78 25.84 42.23
CA LEU A 113 29.96 26.68 42.03
C LEU A 113 29.62 28.17 42.13
N GLU A 114 28.48 28.59 41.60
CA GLU A 114 27.99 29.96 41.71
C GLU A 114 27.78 30.36 43.17
N THR A 115 27.21 29.46 43.97
CA THR A 115 27.04 29.65 45.43
C THR A 115 28.40 29.78 46.14
N GLN A 116 29.36 28.90 45.83
CA GLN A 116 30.71 28.94 46.41
C GLN A 116 31.47 30.22 46.02
N MET A 117 31.39 30.62 44.75
CA MET A 117 32.04 31.82 44.23
C MET A 117 31.48 33.09 44.87
N THR A 118 30.15 33.17 45.04
CA THR A 118 29.49 34.29 45.72
C THR A 118 29.96 34.43 47.17
N SER A 119 30.07 33.31 47.91
CA SER A 119 30.58 33.30 49.29
C SER A 119 32.04 33.75 49.37
N LEU A 120 32.91 33.28 48.47
CA LEU A 120 34.33 33.63 48.47
C LEU A 120 34.56 35.10 48.07
N ILE A 121 33.75 35.64 47.16
CA ILE A 121 33.78 37.07 46.81
C ILE A 121 33.43 37.93 48.02
N GLN A 122 32.37 37.57 48.75
CA GLN A 122 31.97 38.27 49.98
C GLN A 122 33.07 38.23 51.05
N GLU A 123 33.70 37.07 51.25
CA GLU A 123 34.80 36.90 52.21
C GLU A 123 36.05 37.70 51.81
N ARG A 124 36.45 37.65 50.53
CA ARG A 124 37.55 38.46 50.00
C ARG A 124 37.29 39.95 50.19
N ASP A 125 36.10 40.42 49.84
CA ASP A 125 35.76 41.85 49.91
C ASP A 125 35.75 42.35 51.36
N PHE A 126 35.28 41.52 52.30
CA PHE A 126 35.38 41.77 53.73
C PHE A 126 36.84 41.88 54.20
N LEU A 127 37.70 40.92 53.84
CA LEU A 127 39.13 40.94 54.20
C LEU A 127 39.87 42.12 53.57
N ARG A 128 39.54 42.49 52.32
CA ARG A 128 40.11 43.67 51.64
C ARG A 128 39.72 44.96 52.35
N LEU A 129 38.49 45.04 52.86
CA LEU A 129 38.03 46.16 53.67
C LEU A 129 38.81 46.26 54.98
N LEU A 130 39.07 45.12 55.64
CA LEU A 130 39.88 45.06 56.86
C LEU A 130 41.33 45.50 56.60
N VAL A 131 41.99 44.97 55.57
CA VAL A 131 43.35 45.38 55.15
C VAL A 131 43.40 46.89 54.87
N SER A 132 42.39 47.44 54.21
CA SER A 132 42.31 48.88 53.90
C SER A 132 42.18 49.73 55.17
N ARG A 133 41.40 49.27 56.17
CA ARG A 133 41.24 49.95 57.46
C ARG A 133 42.50 49.88 58.32
N SER A 134 43.16 48.73 58.40
CA SER A 134 44.41 48.55 59.16
C SER A 134 45.55 49.39 58.58
N SER A 135 45.60 49.52 57.25
CA SER A 135 46.59 50.38 56.56
C SER A 135 46.34 51.88 56.82
N SER A 136 45.10 52.29 57.06
CA SER A 136 44.76 53.69 57.39
C SER A 136 44.99 54.06 58.86
N SER A 137 45.05 53.07 59.76
CA SER A 137 45.23 53.28 61.21
C SER A 137 46.70 53.36 61.64
N GLN A 138 47.66 53.07 60.76
CA GLN A 138 49.11 53.20 61.01
C GLN A 138 49.62 54.65 60.99
N ALA A 139 48.77 55.65 60.70
CA ALA A 139 49.17 57.05 60.59
C ALA A 139 49.34 57.77 61.94
N THR A 140 49.07 57.15 63.11
CA THR A 140 49.00 57.90 64.40
C THR A 140 49.63 57.25 65.65
N SER A 141 50.39 56.15 65.59
CA SER A 141 50.97 55.55 66.82
C SER A 141 52.29 54.80 66.60
N SER A 142 53.35 55.18 67.34
CA SER A 142 54.76 54.88 67.07
C SER A 142 55.44 53.81 67.95
N THR A 143 54.72 52.90 68.61
CA THR A 143 55.38 51.94 69.53
C THR A 143 54.97 50.46 69.46
N ASN A 144 54.15 50.02 68.50
CA ASN A 144 53.78 48.60 68.31
C ASN A 144 53.96 48.07 66.87
N GLN A 145 54.91 48.63 66.11
CA GLN A 145 54.96 48.52 64.64
C GLN A 145 55.26 47.11 64.07
N THR A 146 55.92 46.21 64.80
CA THR A 146 56.33 44.91 64.23
C THR A 146 55.21 43.85 64.24
N VAL A 147 54.27 43.94 65.19
CA VAL A 147 53.16 42.98 65.31
C VAL A 147 52.03 43.29 64.31
N ASP A 148 51.84 44.57 63.96
CA ASP A 148 50.83 45.01 63.00
C ASP A 148 51.19 44.71 61.53
N ILE A 149 52.47 44.80 61.15
CA ILE A 149 52.91 44.54 59.76
C ILE A 149 52.73 43.06 59.40
N HIS A 150 53.10 42.14 60.30
CA HIS A 150 52.89 40.71 60.09
C HIS A 150 51.41 40.32 59.98
N GLN A 151 50.52 40.98 60.73
CA GLN A 151 49.08 40.74 60.60
C GLN A 151 48.53 41.24 59.26
N ILE A 152 48.99 42.41 58.79
CA ILE A 152 48.62 42.96 57.48
C ILE A 152 49.14 42.08 56.34
N GLU A 153 50.37 41.57 56.43
CA GLU A 153 50.94 40.64 55.44
C GLU A 153 50.18 39.31 55.41
N ASN A 154 49.85 38.73 56.57
CA ASN A 154 49.06 37.50 56.63
C ASN A 154 47.65 37.69 56.04
N LEU A 155 46.99 38.83 56.29
CA LEU A 155 45.71 39.17 55.65
C LEU A 155 45.86 39.37 54.14
N ARG A 156 46.96 40.00 53.68
CA ARG A 156 47.24 40.19 52.25
C ARG A 156 47.49 38.85 51.54
N ASP A 157 48.20 37.93 52.18
CA ASP A 157 48.39 36.55 51.70
C ASP A 157 47.07 35.78 51.64
N GLN A 158 46.19 35.93 52.64
CA GLN A 158 44.85 35.34 52.60
C GLN A 158 44.00 35.89 51.45
N VAL A 159 44.03 37.21 51.23
CA VAL A 159 43.35 37.85 50.08
C VAL A 159 43.89 37.32 48.75
N ASN A 160 45.20 37.15 48.61
CA ASN A 160 45.80 36.60 47.40
C ASN A 160 45.39 35.14 47.16
N ARG A 161 45.39 34.30 48.22
CA ARG A 161 44.91 32.90 48.13
C ARG A 161 43.43 32.81 47.79
N LEU A 162 42.60 33.72 48.31
CA LEU A 162 41.18 33.80 47.97
C LEU A 162 40.98 34.27 46.53
N GLN A 163 41.77 35.23 46.04
CA GLN A 163 41.72 35.67 44.66
C GLN A 163 42.11 34.55 43.69
N GLU A 164 43.17 33.79 44.00
CA GLU A 164 43.57 32.63 43.18
C GLU A 164 42.46 31.55 43.14
N LYS A 165 41.79 31.28 44.27
CA LYS A 165 40.61 30.40 44.30
C LYS A 165 39.46 30.92 43.45
N ILE A 166 39.18 32.22 43.50
CA ILE A 166 38.14 32.87 42.67
C ILE A 166 38.50 32.73 41.18
N ASP A 167 39.77 32.91 40.80
CA ASP A 167 40.20 32.80 39.41
C ASP A 167 40.07 31.35 38.89
N ILE A 168 40.43 30.34 39.71
CA ILE A 168 40.23 28.92 39.41
C ILE A 168 38.74 28.60 39.24
N LEU A 169 37.89 29.07 40.17
CA LEU A 169 36.45 28.87 40.09
C LEU A 169 35.83 29.57 38.89
N THR A 170 36.31 30.76 38.54
CA THR A 170 35.86 31.51 37.35
C THR A 170 36.17 30.73 36.08
N LYS A 171 37.40 30.20 35.93
CA LYS A 171 37.77 29.34 34.80
C LYS A 171 36.89 28.09 34.72
N LYS A 172 36.64 27.44 35.86
CA LYS A 172 35.77 26.26 35.92
C LYS A 172 34.32 26.60 35.55
N ASN A 173 33.84 27.77 35.95
CA ASN A 173 32.50 28.26 35.62
C ASN A 173 32.36 28.52 34.11
N THR A 174 33.36 29.16 33.49
CA THR A 174 33.40 29.34 32.02
C THR A 174 33.40 28.00 31.28
N GLN A 175 34.16 27.01 31.77
CA GLN A 175 34.18 25.68 31.17
C GLN A 175 32.81 24.99 31.25
N LEU A 176 32.14 25.03 32.41
CA LEU A 176 30.80 24.46 32.56
C LEU A 176 29.73 25.17 31.73
N THR A 177 29.84 26.49 31.55
CA THR A 177 28.96 27.23 30.63
C THR A 177 29.12 26.72 29.19
N ASN A 178 30.35 26.57 28.71
CA ASN A 178 30.61 26.03 27.37
C ASN A 178 30.08 24.59 27.23
N GLU A 179 30.33 23.72 28.22
CA GLU A 179 29.83 22.34 28.22
C GLU A 179 28.30 22.29 28.22
N LYS A 180 27.63 23.17 28.99
CA LYS A 180 26.18 23.29 29.00
C LYS A 180 25.64 23.71 27.63
N ASP A 181 26.24 24.71 27.00
CA ASP A 181 25.78 25.21 25.69
C ASP A 181 25.98 24.16 24.59
N ASP A 182 27.09 23.41 24.60
CA ASP A 182 27.33 22.29 23.70
C ASP A 182 26.33 21.14 23.92
N LEU A 183 25.99 20.82 25.18
CA LEU A 183 24.96 19.82 25.50
C LEU A 183 23.57 20.26 25.01
N ILE A 184 23.21 21.54 25.19
CA ILE A 184 21.94 22.08 24.67
C ILE A 184 21.91 21.99 23.15
N ARG A 185 22.99 22.39 22.47
CA ARG A 185 23.07 22.32 21.00
C ARG A 185 22.90 20.89 20.50
N THR A 186 23.66 19.95 21.05
CA THR A 186 23.64 18.55 20.64
C THR A 186 22.27 17.90 20.92
N SER A 187 21.67 18.20 22.07
CA SER A 187 20.34 17.69 22.45
C SER A 187 19.25 18.19 21.51
N ASN A 188 19.27 19.48 21.14
CA ASN A 188 18.32 20.06 20.20
C ASN A 188 18.46 19.48 18.79
N GLU A 189 19.70 19.21 18.34
CA GLU A 189 19.96 18.60 17.04
C GLU A 189 19.43 17.16 16.98
N LYS A 190 19.65 16.36 18.03
CA LYS A 190 19.06 15.02 18.14
C LYS A 190 17.54 15.05 18.20
N PHE A 191 16.95 15.99 18.93
CA PHE A 191 15.50 16.15 18.97
C PHE A 191 14.93 16.47 17.58
N ARG A 192 15.58 17.36 16.82
CA ARG A 192 15.18 17.66 15.43
C ARG A 192 15.28 16.43 14.52
N SER A 193 16.36 15.65 14.64
CA SER A 193 16.51 14.39 13.89
C SER A 193 15.38 13.41 14.21
N MET A 194 15.06 13.26 15.49
CA MET A 194 13.97 12.38 15.94
C MET A 194 12.60 12.83 15.41
N GLN A 195 12.34 14.14 15.37
CA GLN A 195 11.10 14.69 14.78
C GLN A 195 11.01 14.43 13.28
N TYR A 196 12.13 14.52 12.56
CA TYR A 196 12.18 14.24 11.13
C TYR A 196 11.94 12.76 10.83
N GLU A 197 12.56 11.85 11.59
CA GLU A 197 12.34 10.40 11.46
C GLU A 197 10.87 10.03 11.77
N LEU A 198 10.26 10.63 12.81
CA LEU A 198 8.83 10.43 13.12
C LEU A 198 7.91 10.91 12.01
N LEU A 199 8.19 12.08 11.42
CA LEU A 199 7.39 12.62 10.33
C LEU A 199 7.46 11.70 9.10
N THR A 200 8.67 11.23 8.77
CA THR A 200 8.92 10.34 7.65
C THR A 200 8.19 9.00 7.83
N ALA A 201 8.32 8.37 9.00
CA ALA A 201 7.62 7.13 9.32
C ALA A 201 6.09 7.30 9.27
N ARG A 202 5.56 8.45 9.72
CA ARG A 202 4.12 8.75 9.64
C ARG A 202 3.65 8.85 8.19
N THR A 203 4.39 9.55 7.33
CA THR A 203 4.05 9.66 5.90
C THR A 203 4.11 8.31 5.19
N GLU A 204 5.09 7.47 5.49
CA GLU A 204 5.18 6.12 4.94
C GLU A 204 4.00 5.24 5.36
N LEU A 205 3.60 5.31 6.64
CA LEU A 205 2.44 4.59 7.16
C LEU A 205 1.11 5.06 6.54
N GLU A 206 1.00 6.35 6.22
CA GLU A 206 -0.18 6.90 5.53
C GLU A 206 -0.25 6.40 4.08
N GLN A 207 0.87 6.41 3.35
CA GLN A 207 0.95 5.86 1.99
C GLN A 207 0.68 4.36 1.93
N THR A 208 1.13 3.60 2.92
CA THR A 208 0.90 2.14 2.95
C THR A 208 -0.55 1.82 3.29
N ASN A 209 -1.20 2.61 4.16
CA ASN A 209 -2.63 2.50 4.40
C ASN A 209 -3.47 2.82 3.16
N GLU A 210 -3.11 3.84 2.37
CA GLU A 210 -3.78 4.13 1.10
C GLU A 210 -3.67 2.96 0.12
N LYS A 211 -2.48 2.38 -0.04
CA LYS A 211 -2.28 1.17 -0.86
C LYS A 211 -3.12 -0.01 -0.37
N LEU A 212 -3.22 -0.20 0.96
CA LEU A 212 -4.04 -1.26 1.55
C LEU A 212 -5.53 -1.06 1.22
N ASN A 213 -6.03 0.18 1.27
CA ASN A 213 -7.41 0.50 0.93
C ASN A 213 -7.72 0.19 -0.54
N LEU A 214 -6.83 0.60 -1.46
CA LEU A 214 -6.97 0.28 -2.89
C LEU A 214 -7.04 -1.23 -3.15
N ILE A 215 -6.20 -2.01 -2.47
CA ILE A 215 -6.22 -3.48 -2.60
C ILE A 215 -7.51 -4.07 -2.03
N ASN A 216 -8.01 -3.54 -0.90
CA ASN A 216 -9.27 -4.02 -0.32
C ASN A 216 -10.47 -3.71 -1.25
N GLU A 217 -10.47 -2.55 -1.89
CA GLU A 217 -11.49 -2.20 -2.90
C GLU A 217 -11.42 -3.13 -4.10
N GLU A 218 -10.22 -3.38 -4.65
CA GLU A 218 -10.02 -4.32 -5.76
C GLU A 218 -10.46 -5.74 -5.38
N GLN A 219 -10.16 -6.20 -4.16
CA GLN A 219 -10.64 -7.49 -3.66
C GLN A 219 -12.16 -7.54 -3.55
N ALA A 220 -12.81 -6.47 -3.12
CA ALA A 220 -14.27 -6.40 -3.04
C ALA A 220 -14.89 -6.51 -4.45
N THR A 221 -14.36 -5.77 -5.42
CA THR A 221 -14.79 -5.86 -6.83
C THR A 221 -14.59 -7.28 -7.37
N ASN A 222 -13.41 -7.87 -7.18
CA ASN A 222 -13.13 -9.22 -7.64
C ASN A 222 -14.05 -10.28 -7.02
N ARG A 223 -14.43 -10.13 -5.74
CA ARG A 223 -15.40 -11.02 -5.09
C ARG A 223 -16.79 -10.92 -5.73
N LEU A 224 -17.25 -9.71 -6.05
CA LEU A 224 -18.52 -9.49 -6.75
C LEU A 224 -18.49 -10.09 -8.16
N THR A 225 -17.40 -9.89 -8.91
CA THR A 225 -17.23 -10.48 -10.25
C THR A 225 -17.24 -12.00 -10.19
N ILE A 226 -16.53 -12.61 -9.23
CA ILE A 226 -16.54 -14.07 -9.05
C ILE A 226 -17.94 -14.58 -8.71
N ALA A 227 -18.68 -13.87 -7.85
CA ALA A 227 -20.05 -14.25 -7.52
C ALA A 227 -20.97 -14.21 -8.75
N SER A 228 -20.88 -13.14 -9.55
CA SER A 228 -21.63 -12.99 -10.81
C SER A 228 -21.31 -14.12 -11.80
N LEU A 229 -20.03 -14.42 -12.03
CA LEU A 229 -19.61 -15.50 -12.92
C LEU A 229 -20.08 -16.88 -12.45
N ARG A 230 -20.11 -17.13 -11.12
CA ARG A 230 -20.66 -18.38 -10.57
C ARG A 230 -22.14 -18.54 -10.87
N THR A 231 -22.92 -17.46 -10.75
CA THR A 231 -24.34 -17.47 -11.09
C THR A 231 -24.55 -17.76 -12.58
N GLU A 232 -23.74 -17.16 -13.46
CA GLU A 232 -23.81 -17.45 -14.89
C GLU A 232 -23.47 -18.91 -15.20
N ILE A 233 -22.37 -19.44 -14.66
CA ILE A 233 -21.97 -20.84 -14.83
C ILE A 233 -23.08 -21.77 -14.38
N HIS A 234 -23.70 -21.49 -13.24
CA HIS A 234 -24.83 -22.30 -12.75
C HIS A 234 -26.00 -22.28 -13.75
N GLY A 235 -26.36 -21.10 -14.27
CA GLY A 235 -27.37 -21.00 -15.33
C GLY A 235 -27.01 -21.74 -16.62
N TRP A 236 -25.73 -21.79 -17.00
CA TRP A 236 -25.26 -22.60 -18.13
C TRP A 236 -25.37 -24.11 -17.85
N GLN A 237 -25.05 -24.55 -16.63
CA GLN A 237 -25.18 -25.95 -16.22
C GLN A 237 -26.63 -26.41 -16.22
N GLU A 238 -27.56 -25.58 -15.75
CA GLU A 238 -28.99 -25.87 -15.81
C GLU A 238 -29.48 -26.01 -17.25
N ARG A 239 -29.12 -25.07 -18.13
CA ARG A 239 -29.45 -25.15 -19.57
C ARG A 239 -28.88 -26.41 -20.22
N HIS A 240 -27.63 -26.76 -19.91
CA HIS A 240 -27.00 -27.98 -20.43
C HIS A 240 -27.75 -29.22 -19.95
N SER A 241 -28.12 -29.30 -18.67
CA SER A 241 -28.91 -30.38 -18.10
C SER A 241 -30.26 -30.54 -18.83
N MET A 242 -30.97 -29.43 -19.09
CA MET A 242 -32.22 -29.47 -19.86
C MET A 242 -32.00 -29.97 -21.29
N LEU A 243 -30.94 -29.52 -21.97
CA LEU A 243 -30.62 -29.99 -23.33
C LEU A 243 -30.31 -31.50 -23.37
N VAL A 244 -29.60 -32.01 -22.36
CA VAL A 244 -29.34 -33.45 -22.23
C VAL A 244 -30.64 -34.24 -22.00
N GLN A 245 -31.55 -33.73 -21.18
CA GLN A 245 -32.87 -34.35 -20.98
C GLN A 245 -33.70 -34.38 -22.27
N ILE A 246 -33.73 -33.26 -23.02
CA ILE A 246 -34.41 -33.17 -24.31
C ILE A 246 -33.81 -34.19 -25.30
N ARG A 247 -32.48 -34.26 -25.39
CA ARG A 247 -31.79 -35.23 -26.26
C ARG A 247 -32.19 -36.67 -25.91
N ASN A 248 -32.14 -37.04 -24.63
CA ASN A 248 -32.51 -38.39 -24.19
C ASN A 248 -33.98 -38.71 -24.52
N LYS A 249 -34.89 -37.75 -24.37
CA LYS A 249 -36.30 -37.92 -24.73
C LYS A 249 -36.48 -38.11 -26.24
N GLN A 250 -35.75 -37.35 -27.06
CA GLN A 250 -35.76 -37.49 -28.52
C GLN A 250 -35.19 -38.84 -28.95
N GLU A 251 -34.07 -39.29 -28.35
CA GLU A 251 -33.48 -40.61 -28.61
C GLU A 251 -34.48 -41.74 -28.28
N GLN A 252 -35.19 -41.64 -27.17
CA GLN A 252 -36.21 -42.60 -26.78
C GLN A 252 -37.39 -42.61 -27.75
N GLN A 253 -37.88 -41.43 -28.16
CA GLN A 253 -38.94 -41.32 -29.17
C GLN A 253 -38.51 -41.93 -30.50
N TYR A 254 -37.29 -41.65 -30.95
CA TYR A 254 -36.73 -42.22 -32.17
C TYR A 254 -36.64 -43.75 -32.10
N PHE A 255 -36.20 -44.30 -30.97
CA PHE A 255 -36.17 -45.74 -30.74
C PHE A 255 -37.56 -46.39 -30.80
N ASN A 256 -38.58 -45.74 -30.22
CA ASN A 256 -39.96 -46.22 -30.29
C ASN A 256 -40.47 -46.25 -31.73
N VAL A 257 -40.26 -45.17 -32.49
CA VAL A 257 -40.65 -45.08 -33.92
C VAL A 257 -39.95 -46.18 -34.73
N LEU A 258 -38.66 -46.43 -34.52
CA LEU A 258 -37.96 -47.52 -35.20
C LEU A 258 -38.53 -48.91 -34.86
N THR A 259 -38.99 -49.10 -33.63
CA THR A 259 -39.61 -50.35 -33.19
C THR A 259 -40.98 -50.54 -33.85
N GLU A 260 -41.80 -49.50 -33.90
CA GLU A 260 -43.09 -49.51 -34.60
C GLU A 260 -42.91 -49.77 -36.11
N LEU A 261 -41.94 -49.11 -36.75
CA LEU A 261 -41.63 -49.35 -38.17
C LEU A 261 -41.20 -50.80 -38.44
N ARG A 262 -40.46 -51.42 -37.52
CA ARG A 262 -40.10 -52.84 -37.61
C ARG A 262 -41.35 -53.72 -37.50
N GLN A 263 -42.21 -53.46 -36.52
CA GLN A 263 -43.45 -54.21 -36.36
C GLN A 263 -44.35 -54.11 -37.60
N LEU A 264 -44.54 -52.90 -38.13
CA LEU A 264 -45.33 -52.67 -39.34
C LEU A 264 -44.73 -53.39 -40.57
N LYS A 265 -43.40 -53.51 -40.65
CA LYS A 265 -42.74 -54.28 -41.70
C LYS A 265 -43.03 -55.77 -41.58
N ASP A 266 -43.01 -56.32 -40.37
CA ASP A 266 -43.30 -57.72 -40.11
C ASP A 266 -44.79 -58.02 -40.36
N ASP A 267 -45.69 -57.14 -39.93
CA ASP A 267 -47.13 -57.23 -40.19
C ASP A 267 -47.43 -57.16 -41.69
N LYS A 268 -46.76 -56.26 -42.43
CA LYS A 268 -46.86 -56.19 -43.89
C LYS A 268 -46.44 -57.50 -44.55
N ALA A 269 -45.30 -58.07 -44.16
CA ALA A 269 -44.82 -59.34 -44.70
C ALA A 269 -45.80 -60.50 -44.40
N SER A 270 -46.39 -60.52 -43.21
CA SER A 270 -47.42 -61.49 -42.82
C SER A 270 -48.69 -61.35 -43.67
N LEU A 271 -49.15 -60.12 -43.89
CA LEU A 271 -50.31 -59.84 -44.74
C LEU A 271 -50.05 -60.17 -46.21
N GLU A 272 -48.86 -59.88 -46.75
CA GLU A 272 -48.46 -60.26 -48.10
C GLU A 272 -48.42 -61.79 -48.27
N CYS A 273 -47.90 -62.51 -47.27
CA CYS A 273 -47.94 -63.98 -47.25
C CYS A 273 -49.39 -64.49 -47.27
N ARG A 274 -50.25 -63.96 -46.40
CA ARG A 274 -51.67 -64.35 -46.34
C ARG A 274 -52.43 -64.00 -47.62
N LEU A 275 -52.17 -62.86 -48.25
CA LEU A 275 -52.73 -62.48 -49.54
C LEU A 275 -52.30 -63.43 -50.65
N ASN A 276 -51.03 -63.85 -50.67
CA ASN A 276 -50.55 -64.85 -51.63
C ASN A 276 -51.21 -66.22 -51.41
N THR A 277 -51.36 -66.66 -50.15
CA THR A 277 -52.07 -67.89 -49.80
C THR A 277 -53.53 -67.82 -50.26
N LEU A 278 -54.26 -66.76 -49.90
CA LEU A 278 -55.65 -66.54 -50.34
C LEU A 278 -55.76 -66.42 -51.87
N GLY A 279 -54.78 -65.82 -52.53
CA GLY A 279 -54.72 -65.75 -53.98
C GLY A 279 -54.57 -67.12 -54.63
N ASN A 280 -53.79 -68.02 -54.01
CA ASN A 280 -53.64 -69.40 -54.45
C ASN A 280 -54.88 -70.24 -54.13
N GLU A 281 -55.47 -70.07 -52.96
CA GLU A 281 -56.75 -70.69 -52.59
C GLU A 281 -57.85 -70.26 -53.57
N ARG A 282 -57.94 -68.97 -53.90
CA ARG A 282 -58.90 -68.47 -54.89
C ARG A 282 -58.68 -69.04 -56.28
N LYS A 283 -57.42 -69.26 -56.71
CA LYS A 283 -57.12 -69.97 -57.96
C LYS A 283 -57.59 -71.42 -57.89
N PHE A 284 -57.36 -72.09 -56.77
CA PHE A 284 -57.80 -73.47 -56.56
C PHE A 284 -59.33 -73.57 -56.50
N ASP A 285 -59.99 -72.65 -55.82
CA ASP A 285 -61.44 -72.53 -55.77
C ASP A 285 -62.02 -72.12 -57.13
N SER A 286 -61.30 -71.35 -57.94
CA SER A 286 -61.68 -71.07 -59.33
C SER A 286 -61.63 -72.32 -60.19
N ILE A 287 -60.60 -73.16 -60.03
CA ILE A 287 -60.50 -74.46 -60.72
C ILE A 287 -61.63 -75.39 -60.24
N LYS A 288 -61.91 -75.42 -58.94
CA LYS A 288 -63.07 -76.15 -58.40
C LYS A 288 -64.38 -75.58 -58.90
N HIS A 289 -64.52 -74.26 -59.00
CA HIS A 289 -65.72 -73.63 -59.52
C HIS A 289 -65.89 -73.93 -61.00
N GLU A 290 -64.83 -73.98 -61.79
CA GLU A 290 -64.87 -74.39 -63.20
C GLU A 290 -65.23 -75.88 -63.32
N GLN A 291 -64.73 -76.74 -62.44
CA GLN A 291 -65.16 -78.14 -62.34
C GLN A 291 -66.63 -78.27 -61.95
N ILE A 292 -67.07 -77.53 -60.93
CA ILE A 292 -68.46 -77.47 -60.48
C ILE A 292 -69.34 -76.79 -61.54
N GLU A 293 -68.86 -75.84 -62.33
CA GLU A 293 -69.62 -75.17 -63.40
C GLU A 293 -69.76 -76.11 -64.60
N ASN A 294 -68.76 -76.93 -64.89
CA ASN A 294 -68.87 -78.04 -65.83
C ASN A 294 -69.85 -79.12 -65.33
N GLU A 295 -69.81 -79.48 -64.05
CA GLU A 295 -70.79 -80.39 -63.41
C GLU A 295 -72.19 -79.75 -63.30
N CYS A 296 -72.29 -78.44 -63.09
CA CYS A 296 -73.52 -77.68 -63.03
C CYS A 296 -74.08 -77.39 -64.43
N MET A 297 -73.28 -77.36 -65.50
CA MET A 297 -73.74 -77.38 -66.89
C MET A 297 -74.34 -78.74 -67.22
N LEU A 298 -73.74 -79.82 -66.70
CA LEU A 298 -74.31 -81.17 -66.77
C LEU A 298 -75.61 -81.28 -65.96
N LEU A 299 -75.68 -80.70 -64.76
CA LEU A 299 -76.89 -80.66 -63.91
C LEU A 299 -77.92 -79.59 -64.34
N LYS A 300 -77.53 -78.50 -65.02
CA LYS A 300 -78.47 -77.50 -65.60
C LYS A 300 -79.26 -78.06 -66.76
N ASN A 301 -78.74 -79.08 -67.44
CA ASN A 301 -79.52 -79.87 -68.38
C ASN A 301 -80.55 -80.78 -67.66
N GLU A 302 -80.40 -81.03 -66.36
CA GLU A 302 -81.31 -81.85 -65.53
C GLU A 302 -82.21 -81.05 -64.57
N ILE A 303 -81.93 -79.76 -64.33
CA ILE A 303 -82.65 -78.94 -63.33
C ILE A 303 -83.22 -77.69 -64.01
N VAL A 304 -84.05 -77.88 -65.04
CA VAL A 304 -85.16 -76.95 -65.31
C VAL A 304 -86.35 -77.43 -64.49
N LYS A 305 -86.36 -77.05 -63.20
CA LYS A 305 -87.53 -76.93 -62.28
C LYS A 305 -87.05 -76.93 -60.83
N ASN A 306 -87.03 -75.78 -60.18
CA ASN A 306 -87.87 -75.52 -59.00
C ASN A 306 -87.52 -74.19 -58.31
N GLU A 307 -88.60 -73.52 -57.91
CA GLU A 307 -88.67 -72.26 -57.18
C GLU A 307 -88.41 -72.50 -55.68
N GLN A 308 -87.24 -72.12 -55.15
CA GLN A 308 -87.01 -72.01 -53.70
C GLN A 308 -85.97 -70.90 -53.35
N ILE A 309 -86.10 -69.69 -53.90
CA ILE A 309 -85.16 -68.58 -53.62
C ILE A 309 -85.67 -67.60 -52.53
N GLN A 310 -86.94 -67.68 -52.13
CA GLN A 310 -87.53 -66.68 -51.22
C GLN A 310 -87.05 -66.71 -49.74
N PRO A 311 -86.87 -67.86 -49.07
CA PRO A 311 -86.48 -67.87 -47.65
C PRO A 311 -84.99 -67.55 -47.41
N ILE A 312 -84.15 -67.59 -48.46
CA ILE A 312 -82.74 -67.19 -48.39
C ILE A 312 -82.61 -65.66 -48.40
N ILE A 313 -83.48 -64.97 -49.16
CA ILE A 313 -83.52 -63.51 -49.24
C ILE A 313 -83.90 -62.90 -47.88
N GLU A 314 -84.90 -63.46 -47.18
CA GLU A 314 -85.30 -63.00 -45.83
C GLU A 314 -84.20 -63.20 -44.77
N LYS A 315 -83.43 -64.29 -44.84
CA LYS A 315 -82.29 -64.50 -43.91
C LYS A 315 -81.16 -63.51 -44.16
N LEU A 316 -80.88 -63.18 -45.42
CA LEU A 316 -79.85 -62.20 -45.78
C LEU A 316 -80.25 -60.77 -45.38
N GLN A 317 -81.53 -60.41 -45.49
CA GLN A 317 -82.02 -59.10 -45.04
C GLN A 317 -81.89 -58.94 -43.52
N ASN A 318 -82.28 -59.95 -42.73
CA ASN A 318 -82.14 -59.93 -41.27
C ASN A 318 -80.68 -59.86 -40.80
N LEU A 319 -79.76 -60.57 -41.49
CA LEU A 319 -78.32 -60.49 -41.23
C LEU A 319 -77.75 -59.10 -41.58
N ALA A 320 -78.15 -58.52 -42.71
CA ALA A 320 -77.72 -57.18 -43.10
C ALA A 320 -78.17 -56.11 -42.08
N GLU A 321 -79.41 -56.23 -41.58
CA GLU A 321 -79.98 -55.30 -40.60
C GLU A 321 -79.31 -55.43 -39.22
N TYR A 322 -79.05 -56.66 -38.76
CA TYR A 322 -78.27 -56.91 -37.54
C TYR A 322 -76.84 -56.33 -37.63
N THR A 323 -76.17 -56.50 -38.77
CA THR A 323 -74.80 -56.01 -38.97
C THR A 323 -74.76 -54.48 -39.00
N LYS A 324 -75.79 -53.85 -39.59
CA LYS A 324 -75.93 -52.39 -39.64
C LYS A 324 -76.09 -51.78 -38.24
N GLU A 325 -76.98 -52.33 -37.41
CA GLU A 325 -77.20 -51.83 -36.06
C GLU A 325 -75.98 -52.05 -35.14
N LYS A 326 -75.32 -53.20 -35.25
CA LYS A 326 -74.07 -53.47 -34.52
C LYS A 326 -72.95 -52.49 -34.89
N THR A 327 -72.82 -52.19 -36.18
CA THR A 327 -71.83 -51.25 -36.69
C THR A 327 -72.13 -49.81 -36.24
N LYS A 328 -73.41 -49.41 -36.25
CA LYS A 328 -73.87 -48.11 -35.75
C LYS A 328 -73.59 -47.94 -34.26
N ALA A 329 -73.85 -48.95 -33.44
CA ALA A 329 -73.55 -48.93 -32.01
C ALA A 329 -72.04 -48.80 -31.74
N MET A 330 -71.20 -49.52 -32.49
CA MET A 330 -69.74 -49.43 -32.37
C MET A 330 -69.20 -48.06 -32.75
N PHE A 331 -69.70 -47.46 -33.84
CA PHE A 331 -69.32 -46.09 -34.21
C PHE A 331 -69.79 -45.05 -33.20
N GLN A 332 -71.01 -45.19 -32.65
CA GLN A 332 -71.51 -44.28 -31.63
C GLN A 332 -70.67 -44.32 -30.36
N ALA A 333 -70.26 -45.51 -29.91
CA ALA A 333 -69.36 -45.65 -28.77
C ALA A 333 -68.01 -44.96 -29.05
N LYS A 334 -67.45 -45.16 -30.26
CA LYS A 334 -66.18 -44.52 -30.63
C LYS A 334 -66.28 -43.00 -30.73
N ILE A 335 -67.40 -42.47 -31.22
CA ILE A 335 -67.67 -41.03 -31.25
C ILE A 335 -67.69 -40.48 -29.83
N ASN A 336 -68.41 -41.13 -28.91
CA ASN A 336 -68.48 -40.68 -27.52
C ASN A 336 -67.10 -40.69 -26.83
N ASP A 337 -66.30 -41.74 -27.05
CA ASP A 337 -64.92 -41.80 -26.53
C ASP A 337 -64.04 -40.68 -27.08
N LEU A 338 -64.14 -40.39 -28.38
CA LEU A 338 -63.39 -39.32 -29.02
C LEU A 338 -63.82 -37.94 -28.53
N THR A 339 -65.12 -37.72 -28.31
CA THR A 339 -65.64 -36.48 -27.73
C THR A 339 -65.10 -36.27 -26.31
N ALA A 340 -65.12 -37.31 -25.47
CA ALA A 340 -64.57 -37.22 -24.11
C ALA A 340 -63.06 -36.91 -24.10
N GLN A 341 -62.29 -37.53 -25.00
CA GLN A 341 -60.85 -37.22 -25.16
C GLN A 341 -60.63 -35.78 -25.64
N ASN A 342 -61.48 -35.28 -26.55
CA ASN A 342 -61.39 -33.92 -27.05
C ASN A 342 -61.70 -32.90 -25.94
N ASP A 343 -62.70 -33.15 -25.11
CA ASP A 343 -63.04 -32.29 -23.98
C ASP A 343 -61.89 -32.24 -22.94
N GLU A 344 -61.25 -33.37 -22.65
CA GLU A 344 -60.09 -33.44 -21.75
C GLU A 344 -58.89 -32.67 -22.33
N LEU A 345 -58.63 -32.79 -23.63
CA LEU A 345 -57.58 -32.03 -24.31
C LEU A 345 -57.85 -30.53 -24.29
N CYS A 346 -59.09 -30.10 -24.52
CA CYS A 346 -59.48 -28.69 -24.44
C CYS A 346 -59.20 -28.10 -23.05
N GLN A 347 -59.59 -28.79 -21.98
CA GLN A 347 -59.31 -28.34 -20.61
C GLN A 347 -57.81 -28.23 -20.33
N ARG A 348 -57.02 -29.16 -20.87
CA ARG A 348 -55.57 -29.17 -20.70
C ARG A 348 -54.88 -28.03 -21.46
N ILE A 349 -55.39 -27.67 -22.64
CA ILE A 349 -54.94 -26.50 -23.41
C ILE A 349 -55.22 -25.22 -22.61
N GLU A 350 -56.44 -25.04 -22.10
CA GLU A 350 -56.79 -23.87 -21.27
C GLU A 350 -55.95 -23.75 -20.00
N GLN A 351 -55.55 -24.88 -19.41
CA GLN A 351 -54.62 -24.87 -18.28
C GLN A 351 -53.23 -24.40 -18.71
N TYR A 352 -52.69 -24.92 -19.81
CA TYR A 352 -51.37 -24.52 -20.31
C TYR A 352 -51.33 -23.04 -20.75
N GLU A 353 -52.42 -22.51 -21.30
CA GLU A 353 -52.52 -21.09 -21.63
C GLU A 353 -52.48 -20.21 -20.38
N ARG A 354 -53.21 -20.59 -19.32
CA ARG A 354 -53.15 -19.88 -18.03
C ARG A 354 -51.78 -19.94 -17.37
N GLU A 355 -51.13 -21.10 -17.39
CA GLU A 355 -49.76 -21.26 -16.86
C GLU A 355 -48.75 -20.44 -17.67
N LYS A 356 -48.90 -20.39 -19.00
CA LYS A 356 -48.08 -19.56 -19.86
C LYS A 356 -48.23 -18.06 -19.53
N GLU A 357 -49.46 -17.57 -19.42
CA GLU A 357 -49.71 -16.17 -19.05
C GLU A 357 -49.13 -15.81 -17.67
N LEU A 358 -49.25 -16.72 -16.70
CA LEU A 358 -48.68 -16.52 -15.37
C LEU A 358 -47.15 -16.40 -15.44
N ASN A 359 -46.50 -17.31 -16.16
CA ASN A 359 -45.05 -17.29 -16.34
C ASN A 359 -44.58 -16.03 -17.07
N GLU A 360 -45.28 -15.60 -18.12
CA GLU A 360 -44.98 -14.35 -18.83
C GLU A 360 -45.06 -13.13 -17.90
N ARG A 361 -46.09 -13.05 -17.04
CA ARG A 361 -46.19 -11.97 -16.03
C ARG A 361 -45.05 -12.03 -15.01
N THR A 362 -44.65 -13.22 -14.56
CA THR A 362 -43.52 -13.38 -13.63
C THR A 362 -42.21 -12.94 -14.27
N TYR A 363 -41.96 -13.31 -15.52
CA TYR A 363 -40.77 -12.87 -16.25
C TYR A 363 -40.77 -11.35 -16.47
N GLN A 364 -41.93 -10.78 -16.81
CA GLN A 364 -42.06 -9.33 -16.98
C GLN A 364 -41.77 -8.58 -15.68
N SER A 365 -42.35 -9.02 -14.56
CA SER A 365 -42.08 -8.41 -13.24
C SER A 365 -40.59 -8.48 -12.87
N ARG A 366 -39.92 -9.58 -13.19
CA ARG A 366 -38.48 -9.74 -12.90
C ARG A 366 -37.61 -8.89 -13.82
N LEU A 367 -38.03 -8.70 -15.07
CA LEU A 367 -37.36 -7.80 -16.01
C LEU A 367 -37.46 -6.34 -15.54
N ASP A 368 -38.63 -5.94 -15.04
CA ASP A 368 -38.85 -4.59 -14.49
C ASP A 368 -37.98 -4.34 -13.25
N GLU A 369 -37.88 -5.32 -12.34
CA GLU A 369 -37.01 -5.26 -11.15
C GLU A 369 -35.53 -5.13 -11.53
N ILE A 370 -35.05 -5.95 -12.48
CA ILE A 370 -33.66 -5.87 -12.98
C ILE A 370 -33.41 -4.50 -13.62
N THR A 371 -34.37 -3.97 -14.38
CA THR A 371 -34.26 -2.67 -15.04
C THR A 371 -34.16 -1.54 -14.02
N GLN A 372 -34.96 -1.60 -12.94
CA GLN A 372 -34.92 -0.62 -11.85
C GLN A 372 -33.58 -0.68 -11.10
N ASN A 373 -33.08 -1.88 -10.78
CA ASN A 373 -31.79 -2.06 -10.13
C ASN A 373 -30.63 -1.50 -10.97
N LEU A 374 -30.65 -1.75 -12.29
CA LEU A 374 -29.65 -1.21 -13.21
C LEU A 374 -29.68 0.33 -13.27
N GLN A 375 -30.86 0.94 -13.23
CA GLN A 375 -30.97 2.41 -13.19
C GLN A 375 -30.41 2.98 -11.88
N GLN A 376 -30.68 2.33 -10.75
CA GLN A 376 -30.13 2.73 -9.46
C GLN A 376 -28.60 2.60 -9.42
N GLU A 377 -28.04 1.51 -9.94
CA GLU A 377 -26.57 1.34 -10.02
C GLU A 377 -25.92 2.40 -10.90
N LYS A 378 -26.53 2.78 -12.03
CA LYS A 378 -26.05 3.88 -12.87
C LYS A 378 -26.00 5.22 -12.13
N LEU A 379 -27.02 5.51 -11.32
CA LEU A 379 -27.05 6.71 -10.48
C LEU A 379 -25.92 6.67 -9.44
N ASN A 380 -25.77 5.55 -8.74
CA ASN A 380 -24.72 5.36 -7.74
C ASN A 380 -23.31 5.51 -8.35
N HIS A 381 -23.05 4.90 -9.51
CA HIS A 381 -21.78 5.03 -10.22
C HIS A 381 -21.48 6.48 -10.63
N THR A 382 -22.51 7.22 -11.05
CA THR A 382 -22.35 8.64 -11.41
C THR A 382 -21.99 9.48 -10.20
N GLU A 383 -22.60 9.22 -9.04
CA GLU A 383 -22.29 9.90 -7.79
C GLU A 383 -20.86 9.59 -7.32
N ILE A 384 -20.46 8.31 -7.34
CA ILE A 384 -19.08 7.88 -6.99
C ILE A 384 -18.07 8.55 -7.92
N ARG A 385 -18.32 8.55 -9.23
CA ARG A 385 -17.45 9.20 -10.21
C ARG A 385 -17.29 10.70 -9.93
N THR A 386 -18.38 11.37 -9.56
CA THR A 386 -18.35 12.80 -9.24
C THR A 386 -17.53 13.06 -7.97
N LYS A 387 -17.68 12.23 -6.93
CA LYS A 387 -16.87 12.31 -5.71
C LYS A 387 -15.38 12.10 -6.01
N PHE A 388 -15.05 11.08 -6.80
CA PHE A 388 -13.68 10.78 -7.22
C PHE A 388 -13.03 11.94 -7.99
N ILE A 389 -13.76 12.54 -8.94
CA ILE A 389 -13.24 13.71 -9.70
C ILE A 389 -12.94 14.87 -8.74
N THR A 390 -13.85 15.14 -7.80
CA THR A 390 -13.66 16.22 -6.81
C THR A 390 -12.44 15.97 -5.90
N GLU A 391 -12.23 14.74 -5.46
CA GLU A 391 -11.06 14.37 -4.66
C GLU A 391 -9.76 14.44 -5.46
N LYS A 392 -9.80 14.00 -6.72
CA LYS A 392 -8.66 14.11 -7.64
C LYS A 392 -8.24 15.57 -7.84
N GLU A 393 -9.20 16.47 -8.05
CA GLU A 393 -8.92 17.91 -8.20
C GLU A 393 -8.28 18.51 -6.93
N LYS A 394 -8.74 18.11 -5.74
CA LYS A 394 -8.13 18.52 -4.46
C LYS A 394 -6.70 18.01 -4.32
N ALA A 395 -6.45 16.75 -4.67
CA ALA A 395 -5.12 16.16 -4.63
C ALA A 395 -4.16 16.87 -5.59
N GLU A 396 -4.60 17.16 -6.82
CA GLU A 396 -3.81 17.93 -7.79
C GLU A 396 -3.52 19.36 -7.30
N GLN A 397 -4.46 20.00 -6.60
CA GLN A 397 -4.24 21.32 -6.02
C GLN A 397 -3.20 21.29 -4.88
N LEU A 398 -3.26 20.29 -4.00
CA LEU A 398 -2.26 20.08 -2.95
C LEU A 398 -0.88 19.80 -3.54
N GLN A 399 -0.79 19.01 -4.61
CA GLN A 399 0.48 18.74 -5.29
C GLN A 399 1.11 20.03 -5.85
N ARG A 400 0.30 20.93 -6.45
CA ARG A 400 0.80 22.22 -6.93
C ARG A 400 1.35 23.09 -5.79
N GLN A 401 0.67 23.11 -4.65
CA GLN A 401 1.14 23.84 -3.47
C GLN A 401 2.45 23.27 -2.92
N LEU A 402 2.58 21.94 -2.88
CA LEU A 402 3.81 21.25 -2.50
C LEU A 402 4.99 21.65 -3.39
N ASN A 403 4.79 21.63 -4.72
CA ASN A 403 5.82 22.04 -5.67
C ASN A 403 6.22 23.52 -5.47
N GLU A 404 5.27 24.43 -5.20
CA GLU A 404 5.60 25.84 -4.89
C GLU A 404 6.43 25.98 -3.61
N ILE A 405 6.10 25.21 -2.57
CA ILE A 405 6.85 25.21 -1.31
C ILE A 405 8.26 24.69 -1.54
N GLU A 406 8.42 23.60 -2.28
CA GLU A 406 9.72 23.01 -2.62
C GLU A 406 10.58 24.00 -3.41
N THR A 407 10.00 24.73 -4.36
CA THR A 407 10.70 25.76 -5.13
C THR A 407 11.18 26.90 -4.23
N LYS A 408 10.32 27.36 -3.30
CA LYS A 408 10.68 28.38 -2.31
C LYS A 408 11.77 27.90 -1.35
N LEU A 409 11.71 26.63 -0.93
CA LEU A 409 12.72 26.01 -0.09
C LEU A 409 14.08 25.99 -0.80
N ASN A 410 14.13 25.55 -2.05
CA ASN A 410 15.36 25.54 -2.85
C ASN A 410 15.95 26.95 -3.01
N THR A 411 15.08 27.94 -3.24
CA THR A 411 15.50 29.34 -3.33
C THR A 411 16.13 29.83 -2.01
N ASN A 412 15.49 29.54 -0.86
CA ASN A 412 16.02 29.89 0.45
C ASN A 412 17.32 29.15 0.78
N THR A 413 17.45 27.88 0.40
CA THR A 413 18.69 27.11 0.59
C THR A 413 19.84 27.76 -0.17
N ASN A 414 19.62 28.13 -1.44
CA ASN A 414 20.64 28.81 -2.24
C ASN A 414 21.01 30.18 -1.62
N GLN A 415 20.02 30.96 -1.19
CA GLN A 415 20.27 32.23 -0.49
C GLN A 415 21.07 32.05 0.80
N LYS A 416 20.79 30.99 1.56
CA LYS A 416 21.57 30.66 2.77
C LYS A 416 23.02 30.37 2.42
N THR A 417 23.28 29.60 1.36
CA THR A 417 24.63 29.30 0.89
C THR A 417 25.37 30.58 0.48
N ASP A 418 24.70 31.49 -0.23
CA ASP A 418 25.27 32.80 -0.59
C ASP A 418 25.64 33.63 0.65
N PHE A 419 24.77 33.66 1.67
CA PHE A 419 25.05 34.35 2.93
C PHE A 419 26.21 33.71 3.71
N GLU A 420 26.28 32.39 3.78
CA GLU A 420 27.39 31.67 4.43
C GLU A 420 28.72 31.98 3.73
N GLN A 421 28.71 32.10 2.40
CA GLN A 421 29.87 32.43 1.61
C GLN A 421 30.32 33.88 1.83
N GLN A 422 29.38 34.84 1.84
CA GLN A 422 29.66 36.23 2.23
C GLN A 422 30.22 36.34 3.65
N LEU A 423 29.68 35.58 4.61
CA LEU A 423 30.16 35.57 5.98
C LEU A 423 31.62 35.10 6.06
N GLY A 424 31.96 34.04 5.31
CA GLY A 424 33.33 33.52 5.23
C GLY A 424 34.32 34.53 4.62
N ASP A 425 33.90 35.31 3.64
CA ASP A 425 34.72 36.37 3.05
C ASP A 425 34.95 37.51 4.05
N TYR A 426 33.92 37.95 4.78
CA TYR A 426 34.05 38.94 5.85
C TYR A 426 34.97 38.46 6.98
N GLU A 427 34.89 37.19 7.39
CA GLU A 427 35.77 36.63 8.41
C GLU A 427 37.24 36.60 7.97
N LYS A 428 37.51 36.30 6.69
CA LYS A 428 38.87 36.37 6.13
C LYS A 428 39.38 37.80 6.12
N GLU A 429 38.55 38.75 5.71
CA GLU A 429 38.91 40.17 5.68
C GLU A 429 39.20 40.71 7.08
N LEU A 430 38.40 40.32 8.07
CA LEU A 430 38.62 40.64 9.49
C LEU A 430 39.94 40.07 10.02
N LYS A 431 40.28 38.82 9.68
CA LYS A 431 41.59 38.25 10.03
C LYS A 431 42.74 39.04 9.40
N MET A 432 42.60 39.42 8.13
CA MET A 432 43.65 40.19 7.43
C MET A 432 43.82 41.60 8.03
N LEU A 433 42.72 42.25 8.40
CA LEU A 433 42.72 43.55 9.08
C LEU A 433 43.36 43.47 10.47
N LYS A 434 43.11 42.40 11.25
CA LYS A 434 43.80 42.17 12.52
C LYS A 434 45.31 42.09 12.36
N VAL A 435 45.79 41.32 11.37
CA VAL A 435 47.23 41.22 11.08
C VAL A 435 47.83 42.58 10.72
N LYS A 436 47.13 43.37 9.91
CA LYS A 436 47.56 44.74 9.56
C LYS A 436 47.58 45.66 10.79
N LEU A 437 46.61 45.51 11.69
CA LEU A 437 46.53 46.30 12.93
C LEU A 437 47.69 45.95 13.87
N ASP A 438 47.99 44.66 14.05
CA ASP A 438 49.11 44.20 14.86
C ASP A 438 50.46 44.69 14.31
N ALA A 439 50.62 44.67 12.97
CA ALA A 439 51.80 45.22 12.31
C ALA A 439 51.93 46.74 12.55
N ALA A 440 50.83 47.49 12.45
CA ALA A 440 50.82 48.92 12.71
C ALA A 440 51.11 49.25 14.18
N ASN A 441 50.60 48.46 15.12
CA ASN A 441 50.89 48.62 16.55
C ASN A 441 52.37 48.36 16.86
N ASN A 442 52.98 47.34 16.27
CA ASN A 442 54.42 47.10 16.41
C ASN A 442 55.26 48.25 15.84
N GLU A 443 54.86 48.81 14.68
CA GLU A 443 55.55 49.96 14.10
C GLU A 443 55.42 51.21 14.99
N LEU A 444 54.26 51.39 15.64
CA LEU A 444 54.02 52.47 16.57
C LEU A 444 54.90 52.35 17.83
N GLU A 445 54.99 51.16 18.43
CA GLU A 445 55.88 50.88 19.56
C GLU A 445 57.33 51.17 19.19
N LEU A 446 57.77 50.75 17.99
CA LEU A 446 59.12 51.01 17.51
C LEU A 446 59.39 52.52 17.39
N LYS A 447 58.44 53.27 16.82
CA LYS A 447 58.53 54.73 16.70
C LYS A 447 58.55 55.43 18.04
N GLN A 448 57.74 55.02 19.01
CA GLN A 448 57.76 55.55 20.37
C GLN A 448 59.10 55.31 21.05
N THR A 449 59.68 54.12 20.88
CA THR A 449 60.99 53.76 21.43
C THR A 449 62.11 54.62 20.83
N LEU A 450 62.06 54.86 19.51
CA LEU A 450 62.98 55.75 18.80
C LEU A 450 62.87 57.20 19.27
N ILE A 451 61.64 57.71 19.45
CA ILE A 451 61.41 59.06 19.98
C ILE A 451 61.97 59.18 21.40
N GLN A 452 61.72 58.19 22.25
CA GLN A 452 62.23 58.19 23.62
C GLN A 452 63.77 58.18 23.66
N SER A 453 64.41 57.35 22.82
CA SER A 453 65.87 57.36 22.65
C SER A 453 66.40 58.70 22.15
N GLY A 454 65.69 59.37 21.23
CA GLY A 454 66.03 60.70 20.76
C GLY A 454 65.96 61.76 21.87
N ILE A 455 64.94 61.69 22.72
CA ILE A 455 64.78 62.55 23.90
C ILE A 455 65.93 62.31 24.90
N ASP A 456 66.27 61.06 25.18
CA ASP A 456 67.34 60.70 26.11
C ASP A 456 68.71 61.21 25.63
N ASN A 457 69.00 61.10 24.32
CA ASN A 457 70.20 61.66 23.70
C ASN A 457 70.23 63.19 23.77
N ALA A 458 69.10 63.86 23.47
CA ALA A 458 69.01 65.32 23.57
C ALA A 458 69.26 65.80 25.02
N ASN A 459 68.72 65.08 26.01
CA ASN A 459 68.97 65.37 27.42
C ASN A 459 70.45 65.19 27.79
N GLN A 460 71.13 64.15 27.30
CA GLN A 460 72.57 63.98 27.51
C GLN A 460 73.39 65.10 26.87
N LEU A 461 73.03 65.53 25.66
CA LEU A 461 73.70 66.63 24.97
C LEU A 461 73.54 67.93 25.74
N ASN A 462 72.33 68.22 26.24
CA ASN A 462 72.05 69.38 27.07
C ASN A 462 72.86 69.37 28.38
N VAL A 463 73.01 68.20 29.03
CA VAL A 463 73.89 68.05 30.21
C VAL A 463 75.35 68.33 29.87
N ASN A 464 75.83 67.89 28.70
CA ASN A 464 77.20 68.13 28.26
C ASN A 464 77.43 69.59 27.86
N GLU A 465 76.47 70.23 27.18
CA GLU A 465 76.49 71.65 26.87
C GLU A 465 76.50 72.49 28.14
N GLN A 466 75.68 72.15 29.13
CA GLN A 466 75.69 72.85 30.42
C GLN A 466 77.04 72.73 31.13
N LYS A 467 77.69 71.56 31.12
CA LYS A 467 79.04 71.40 31.66
C LYS A 467 80.08 72.27 30.94
N ALA A 468 80.01 72.35 29.60
CA ALA A 468 80.91 73.18 28.83
C ALA A 468 80.68 74.68 29.10
N ILE A 469 79.42 75.09 29.30
CA ILE A 469 79.06 76.45 29.73
C ILE A 469 79.65 76.74 31.12
N ASP A 470 79.46 75.85 32.08
CA ASP A 470 79.99 76.01 33.45
C ASP A 470 81.53 76.11 33.44
N GLU A 471 82.21 75.33 32.59
CA GLU A 471 83.67 75.41 32.40
C GLU A 471 84.10 76.74 31.76
N LEU A 472 83.39 77.22 30.74
CA LEU A 472 83.64 78.53 30.13
C LEU A 472 83.44 79.67 31.13
N GLU A 473 82.44 79.57 31.99
CA GLU A 473 82.15 80.56 33.01
C GLU A 473 83.24 80.61 34.08
N LYS A 474 83.78 79.43 34.44
CA LYS A 474 84.96 79.31 35.30
C LYS A 474 86.20 79.95 34.67
N VAL A 475 86.49 79.66 33.40
CA VAL A 475 87.60 80.29 32.66
C VAL A 475 87.43 81.81 32.60
N LYS A 476 86.20 82.30 32.39
CA LYS A 476 85.91 83.73 32.38
C LYS A 476 86.15 84.39 33.74
N GLN A 477 85.79 83.72 34.85
CA GLN A 477 86.10 84.19 36.21
C GLN A 477 87.61 84.21 36.49
N GLU A 478 88.35 83.18 36.07
CA GLU A 478 89.81 83.11 36.18
C GLU A 478 90.48 84.22 35.34
N PHE A 479 89.95 84.51 34.16
CA PHE A 479 90.44 85.59 33.31
C PHE A 479 90.16 86.98 33.92
N ALA A 480 88.98 87.18 34.51
CA ALA A 480 88.65 88.41 35.23
C ALA A 480 89.54 88.62 36.47
N GLN A 481 89.86 87.56 37.22
CA GLN A 481 90.80 87.63 38.34
C GLN A 481 92.23 87.99 37.87
N LYS A 482 92.70 87.39 36.77
CA LYS A 482 93.99 87.75 36.18
C LYS A 482 94.00 89.18 35.63
N SER A 483 92.93 89.61 34.99
CA SER A 483 92.78 91.00 34.51
C SER A 483 92.84 92.00 35.66
N ASN A 484 92.15 91.74 36.77
CA ASN A 484 92.21 92.59 37.97
C ASN A 484 93.61 92.59 38.60
N ASN A 485 94.33 91.47 38.57
CA ASN A 485 95.72 91.42 39.02
C ASN A 485 96.64 92.24 38.11
N TYR A 486 96.45 92.21 36.79
CA TYR A 486 97.19 93.05 35.85
C TYR A 486 96.85 94.54 35.98
N GLU A 487 95.59 94.89 36.24
CA GLU A 487 95.20 96.28 36.55
C GLU A 487 95.89 96.76 37.84
N ASN A 488 95.94 95.94 38.88
CA ASN A 488 96.65 96.26 40.11
C ASN A 488 98.18 96.38 39.92
N GLU A 489 98.79 95.54 39.08
CA GLU A 489 100.22 95.65 38.74
C GLU A 489 100.53 96.92 37.91
N ILE A 490 99.63 97.32 37.01
CA ILE A 490 99.76 98.56 36.24
C ILE A 490 99.58 99.80 37.14
N GLU A 491 98.70 99.73 38.14
CA GLU A 491 98.51 100.79 39.13
C GLU A 491 99.75 100.97 40.02
N GLN A 492 100.43 99.88 40.39
CA GLN A 492 101.68 99.91 41.16
C GLN A 492 102.88 100.45 40.37
N LEU A 493 102.91 100.27 39.05
CA LEU A 493 103.96 100.80 38.17
C LEU A 493 103.81 102.32 37.86
N LYS A 494 102.72 102.96 38.32
CA LYS A 494 102.48 104.40 38.17
C LYS A 494 102.86 105.24 39.41
N GLN A 495 103.27 104.61 40.51
CA GLN A 495 103.90 105.24 41.68
C GLN A 495 105.41 105.28 41.50
#